data_AF-G4ZK21-F1
#
_entry.id   AF-G4ZK21-F1
#
_cell.length_a   1.000
_cell.length_b   1.000
_cell.length_c   1.000
_cell.angle_alpha   90.00
_cell.angle_beta   90.00
_cell.angle_gamma   90.00
#
_symmetry.space_group_name_H-M   'P 1'
#
loop_
_entity.id
_entity.type
_entity.pdbx_description
1 polymer ?
#
loop_
_entity_poly.entity_id
_entity_poly.type
_entity_poly.pdbx_seq_one_letter_code
_entity_poly.pdbx_strand_id
1 'polypeptide(L)'
;RFFDADDDINLSEFTPSVFERFLVFKSASVKTATLSGYRSAIKDLYRVKRVALPPEYRDDMKQLFSGMKRMEADQDQTSTPKNTPGKQPLTYSLYKELCNSTLVAGDGGFSHLFLTSQWNLMCRSMSVQTLQCQHLVAKDDSVGVIFVKT
;
A
#
# COMPACT_ATOMS: atom_id res chain seq x y z
N ARG A 1 24.86 -12.04 -14.67
CA ARG A 1 24.11 -10.81 -15.04
C ARG A 1 22.72 -10.92 -14.43
N PHE A 2 22.26 -9.96 -13.62
CA PHE A 2 21.02 -10.11 -12.84
C PHE A 2 19.73 -9.96 -13.64
N PHE A 3 19.80 -9.46 -14.87
CA PHE A 3 18.66 -9.34 -15.78
C PHE A 3 18.86 -10.26 -16.98
N ASP A 4 17.79 -10.96 -17.37
CA ASP A 4 17.76 -11.79 -18.57
C ASP A 4 17.49 -10.95 -19.84
N ALA A 5 17.17 -11.61 -20.95
CA ALA A 5 16.93 -10.95 -22.23
C ALA A 5 15.60 -10.20 -22.29
N ASP A 6 14.64 -10.57 -21.42
CA ASP A 6 13.30 -9.96 -21.33
C ASP A 6 13.27 -8.81 -20.31
N ASP A 7 14.45 -8.37 -19.82
CA ASP A 7 14.64 -7.39 -18.75
C ASP A 7 14.05 -7.83 -17.39
N ASP A 8 13.78 -9.12 -17.23
CA ASP A 8 13.32 -9.72 -15.99
C ASP A 8 14.50 -10.15 -15.11
N ILE A 9 14.25 -10.30 -13.80
CA ILE A 9 15.25 -10.83 -12.88
C ILE A 9 15.60 -12.27 -13.27
N ASN A 10 16.88 -12.51 -13.50
CA ASN A 10 17.43 -13.83 -13.74
C ASN A 10 17.56 -14.60 -12.40
N LEU A 11 16.65 -15.56 -12.19
CA LEU A 11 16.57 -16.35 -10.95
C LEU A 11 17.76 -17.31 -10.74
N SER A 12 18.56 -17.61 -11.77
CA SER A 12 19.79 -18.41 -11.60
C SER A 12 20.94 -17.60 -11.00
N GLU A 13 20.94 -16.29 -11.25
CA GLU A 13 22.00 -15.36 -10.82
C GLU A 13 21.58 -14.60 -9.56
N PHE A 14 20.31 -14.20 -9.49
CA PHE A 14 19.72 -13.50 -8.35
C PHE A 14 19.20 -14.49 -7.31
N THR A 15 20.14 -15.19 -6.69
CA THR A 15 19.89 -16.25 -5.71
C THR A 15 19.35 -15.71 -4.39
N PRO A 16 18.82 -16.56 -3.48
CA PRO A 16 18.34 -16.12 -2.16
C PRO A 16 19.37 -15.30 -1.37
N SER A 17 20.66 -15.66 -1.44
CA SER A 17 21.73 -14.96 -0.73
C SER A 17 22.02 -13.57 -1.31
N VAL A 18 21.90 -13.42 -2.64
CA VAL A 18 21.99 -12.10 -3.30
C VAL A 18 20.80 -11.23 -2.89
N PHE A 19 19.61 -11.81 -2.86
CA PHE A 19 18.41 -11.10 -2.42
C PHE A 19 18.49 -10.65 -0.96
N GLU A 20 19.03 -11.47 -0.06
CA GLU A 20 19.25 -11.09 1.34
C GLU A 20 20.20 -9.88 1.46
N ARG A 21 21.33 -9.89 0.75
CA ARG A 21 22.24 -8.73 0.73
C ARG A 21 21.56 -7.48 0.18
N PHE A 22 20.73 -7.64 -0.85
CA PHE A 22 19.93 -6.55 -1.38
C PHE A 22 18.94 -5.99 -0.33
N LEU A 23 18.28 -6.86 0.43
CA LEU A 23 17.36 -6.45 1.51
C LEU A 23 18.09 -5.67 2.61
N VAL A 24 19.26 -6.14 3.05
CA VAL A 24 20.09 -5.44 4.05
C VAL A 24 20.58 -4.08 3.53
N PHE A 25 21.00 -4.02 2.27
CA PHE A 25 21.37 -2.75 1.65
C PHE A 25 20.19 -1.77 1.61
N LYS A 26 18.99 -2.26 1.26
CA LYS A 26 17.79 -1.42 1.17
C LYS A 26 17.19 -1.05 2.52
N SER A 27 17.37 -1.84 3.57
CA SER A 27 16.80 -1.56 4.90
C SER A 27 17.31 -0.24 5.51
N ALA A 28 18.45 0.27 5.06
CA ALA A 28 18.93 1.60 5.44
C ALA A 28 18.05 2.75 4.89
N SER A 29 17.22 2.49 3.88
CA SER A 29 16.48 3.52 3.13
C SER A 29 14.97 3.29 3.07
N VAL A 30 14.50 2.07 3.35
CA VAL A 30 13.07 1.72 3.27
C VAL A 30 12.63 0.88 4.47
N LYS A 31 11.35 0.99 4.80
CA LYS A 31 10.72 0.25 5.91
C LYS A 31 10.58 -1.23 5.62
N THR A 32 10.44 -2.03 6.68
CA THR A 32 10.28 -3.48 6.57
C THR A 32 9.02 -3.86 5.78
N ALA A 33 7.98 -3.02 5.79
CA ALA A 33 6.78 -3.21 4.96
C ALA A 33 7.10 -3.22 3.45
N THR A 34 7.93 -2.28 2.97
CA THR A 34 8.37 -2.22 1.57
C THR A 34 9.22 -3.42 1.19
N LEU A 35 10.16 -3.80 2.07
CA LEU A 35 10.99 -5.00 1.89
C LEU A 35 10.13 -6.27 1.78
N SER A 36 9.04 -6.34 2.54
CA SER A 36 8.11 -7.47 2.47
C SER A 36 7.39 -7.50 1.12
N GLY A 37 7.13 -6.34 0.52
CA GLY A 37 6.67 -6.20 -0.85
C GLY A 37 7.66 -6.80 -1.85
N TYR A 38 8.95 -6.49 -1.72
CA TYR A 38 10.00 -7.08 -2.58
C TYR A 38 10.04 -8.61 -2.46
N ARG A 39 9.94 -9.14 -1.23
CA ARG A 39 9.88 -10.61 -1.02
C ARG A 39 8.69 -11.22 -1.73
N SER A 40 7.52 -10.60 -1.65
CA SER A 40 6.31 -11.07 -2.35
C SER A 40 6.50 -11.04 -3.85
N ALA A 41 7.09 -9.98 -4.41
CA ALA A 41 7.37 -9.85 -5.85
C ALA A 41 8.33 -10.95 -6.35
N ILE A 42 9.40 -11.24 -5.62
CA ILE A 42 10.32 -12.32 -6.00
C ILE A 42 9.63 -13.69 -5.93
N LYS A 43 8.85 -13.97 -4.88
CA LYS A 43 8.05 -15.21 -4.81
C LYS A 43 7.06 -15.33 -5.98
N ASP A 44 6.45 -14.22 -6.38
CA ASP A 44 5.56 -14.14 -7.53
C ASP A 44 6.30 -14.49 -8.82
N LEU A 45 7.52 -13.96 -9.00
CA LEU A 45 8.36 -14.24 -10.15
C LEU A 45 8.71 -15.74 -10.27
N TYR A 46 9.07 -16.40 -9.16
CA TYR A 46 9.24 -17.87 -9.14
C TYR A 46 7.97 -18.60 -9.59
N ARG A 47 6.80 -18.15 -9.13
CA ARG A 47 5.50 -18.72 -9.55
C ARG A 47 5.25 -18.51 -11.04
N VAL A 48 5.44 -17.30 -11.56
CA VAL A 48 5.19 -16.94 -12.97
C VAL A 48 6.14 -17.69 -13.90
N LYS A 49 7.43 -17.78 -13.56
CA LYS A 49 8.43 -18.57 -14.29
C LYS A 49 8.32 -20.08 -14.07
N ARG A 50 7.37 -20.54 -13.24
CA ARG A 50 7.14 -21.95 -12.88
C ARG A 50 8.39 -22.66 -12.34
N VAL A 51 9.23 -21.93 -11.61
CA VAL A 51 10.44 -22.45 -10.96
C VAL A 51 10.12 -22.75 -9.50
N ALA A 52 10.67 -23.85 -8.97
CA ALA A 52 10.50 -24.21 -7.56
C ALA A 52 11.06 -23.10 -6.65
N LEU A 53 10.26 -22.65 -5.69
CA LEU A 53 10.69 -21.65 -4.72
C LEU A 53 11.77 -22.25 -3.79
N PRO A 54 12.97 -21.63 -3.69
CA PRO A 54 14.03 -22.12 -2.82
C PRO A 54 13.60 -22.18 -1.34
N PRO A 55 14.06 -23.17 -0.56
CA PRO A 55 13.66 -23.37 0.84
C PRO A 55 13.99 -22.18 1.74
N GLU A 56 15.02 -21.40 1.42
CA GLU A 56 15.49 -20.22 2.16
C GLU A 56 14.41 -19.11 2.22
N TYR A 57 13.51 -19.07 1.22
CA TYR A 57 12.36 -18.15 1.23
C TYR A 57 11.31 -18.51 2.28
N ARG A 58 11.45 -19.64 2.99
CA ARG A 58 10.56 -20.04 4.08
C ARG A 58 11.07 -19.46 5.38
N ASP A 59 11.86 -20.21 6.14
CA ASP A 59 12.10 -19.94 7.55
C ASP A 59 13.25 -18.96 7.76
N ASP A 60 14.32 -19.05 6.96
CA ASP A 60 15.45 -18.11 7.03
C ASP A 60 15.00 -16.67 6.75
N MET A 61 14.24 -16.46 5.67
CA MET A 61 13.67 -15.14 5.40
C MET A 61 12.57 -14.75 6.39
N LYS A 62 11.88 -15.66 7.08
CA LYS A 62 11.00 -15.23 8.18
C LYS A 62 11.81 -14.66 9.34
N GLN A 63 12.94 -15.29 9.68
CA GLN A 63 13.81 -14.84 10.76
C GLN A 63 14.48 -13.49 10.44
N LEU A 64 14.96 -13.29 9.21
CA LEU A 64 15.51 -12.00 8.79
C LEU A 64 14.48 -10.87 8.96
N PHE A 65 13.26 -11.07 8.44
CA PHE A 65 12.21 -10.07 8.51
C PHE A 65 11.69 -9.84 9.93
N SER A 66 11.71 -10.85 10.81
CA SER A 66 11.36 -10.65 12.22
C SER A 66 12.42 -9.81 12.94
N GLY A 67 13.70 -10.02 12.63
CA GLY A 67 14.81 -9.18 13.10
C GLY A 67 14.67 -7.72 12.64
N MET A 68 14.40 -7.50 11.34
CA MET A 68 14.18 -6.14 10.80
C MET A 68 13.01 -5.43 11.46
N LYS A 69 11.87 -6.11 11.66
CA LYS A 69 10.71 -5.53 12.36
C LYS A 69 11.01 -5.11 13.79
N ARG A 70 11.82 -5.90 14.51
CA ARG A 70 12.24 -5.56 15.88
C ARG A 70 13.11 -4.32 15.90
N MET A 71 14.13 -4.24 15.03
CA MET A 71 14.99 -3.06 14.94
C MET A 71 14.19 -1.81 14.56
N GLU A 72 13.24 -1.93 13.63
CA GLU A 72 12.34 -0.82 13.27
C GLU A 72 11.47 -0.40 14.46
N ALA A 73 10.91 -1.35 15.22
CA ALA A 73 10.12 -1.03 16.41
C ALA A 73 10.95 -0.36 17.51
N ASP A 74 12.16 -0.83 17.77
CA ASP A 74 13.08 -0.23 18.75
C ASP A 74 13.45 1.21 18.34
N GLN A 75 13.66 1.45 17.04
CA GLN A 75 13.91 2.78 16.48
C GLN A 75 12.68 3.69 16.60
N ASP A 76 11.49 3.18 16.29
CA ASP A 76 10.23 3.93 16.41
C ASP A 76 9.97 4.34 17.88
N GLN A 77 10.26 3.46 18.84
CA GLN A 77 10.10 3.75 20.28
C GLN A 77 11.11 4.74 20.84
N THR A 78 12.35 4.74 20.33
CA THR A 78 13.40 5.65 20.77
C THR A 78 13.35 7.01 20.07
N SER A 79 12.74 7.09 18.88
CA SER A 79 12.49 8.34 18.18
C SER A 79 11.29 9.10 18.77
N THR A 80 11.39 10.43 18.85
CA THR A 80 10.33 11.30 19.39
C THR A 80 9.04 11.19 18.55
N PRO A 81 7.83 11.42 19.11
CA PRO A 81 6.53 11.10 18.49
C PRO A 81 6.23 11.77 17.13
N LYS A 82 7.08 12.69 16.66
CA LYS A 82 6.94 13.34 15.35
C LYS A 82 7.13 12.39 14.17
N ASN A 83 7.68 11.20 14.40
CA ASN A 83 7.95 10.21 13.36
C ASN A 83 6.98 9.03 13.38
N THR A 84 5.74 9.18 13.89
CA THR A 84 4.77 8.08 13.80
C THR A 84 4.61 7.65 12.35
N PRO A 85 5.01 6.42 12.00
CA PRO A 85 5.04 5.96 10.63
C PRO A 85 3.61 5.74 10.11
N GLY A 86 3.05 6.70 9.37
CA GLY A 86 1.74 6.53 8.74
C GLY A 86 1.06 7.84 8.37
N LYS A 87 -0.10 7.73 7.70
CA LYS A 87 -1.00 8.86 7.51
C LYS A 87 -1.75 9.09 8.82
N GLN A 88 -1.76 10.32 9.30
CA GLN A 88 -2.58 10.67 10.47
C GLN A 88 -4.06 10.43 10.15
N PRO A 89 -4.84 9.88 11.10
CA PRO A 89 -6.28 9.73 10.90
C PRO A 89 -6.91 11.09 10.61
N LEU A 90 -7.79 11.14 9.62
CA LEU A 90 -8.63 12.31 9.39
C LEU A 90 -9.68 12.36 10.52
N THR A 91 -9.51 13.30 11.45
CA THR A 91 -10.49 13.47 12.54
C THR A 91 -11.80 14.03 12.00
N TYR A 92 -12.90 13.80 12.72
CA TYR A 92 -14.19 14.36 12.34
C TYR A 92 -14.21 15.90 12.32
N SER A 93 -13.49 16.55 13.24
CA SER A 93 -13.34 18.01 13.26
C SER A 93 -12.68 18.52 11.98
N LEU A 94 -11.57 17.91 11.57
CA LEU A 94 -10.87 18.27 10.35
C LEU A 94 -11.70 17.93 9.11
N TYR A 95 -12.42 16.80 9.11
CA TYR A 95 -13.38 16.48 8.05
C TYR A 95 -14.45 17.58 7.89
N LYS A 96 -15.02 18.07 8.99
CA LYS A 96 -16.01 19.16 8.95
C LYS A 96 -15.43 20.46 8.36
N GLU A 97 -14.21 20.81 8.74
CA GLU A 97 -13.51 21.96 8.18
C GLU A 97 -13.25 21.81 6.68
N LEU A 98 -12.80 20.63 6.24
CA LEU A 98 -12.61 20.31 4.83
C LEU A 98 -13.93 20.34 4.04
N CYS A 99 -15.02 19.85 4.60
CA CYS A 99 -16.35 19.95 4.00
C CYS A 99 -16.77 21.41 3.76
N ASN A 100 -16.57 22.29 4.75
CA ASN A 100 -16.87 23.72 4.59
C ASN A 100 -15.96 24.38 3.55
N SER A 101 -14.66 24.06 3.56
CA SER A 101 -13.70 24.59 2.58
C SER A 101 -14.01 24.15 1.16
N THR A 102 -14.37 22.87 0.97
CA THR A 102 -14.69 22.31 -0.35
C THR A 102 -16.02 22.81 -0.92
N LEU A 103 -16.99 23.21 -0.08
CA LEU A 103 -18.24 23.82 -0.55
C LEU A 103 -18.01 25.18 -1.24
N VAL A 104 -17.00 25.94 -0.80
CA VAL A 104 -16.70 27.29 -1.32
C VAL A 104 -15.50 27.32 -2.26
N ALA A 105 -14.96 26.14 -2.64
CA ALA A 105 -13.75 26.01 -3.45
C ALA A 105 -13.91 26.49 -4.91
N GLY A 106 -15.14 26.77 -5.36
CA GLY A 106 -15.40 27.29 -6.70
C GLY A 106 -15.24 26.27 -7.82
N ASP A 107 -15.22 24.98 -7.51
CA ASP A 107 -15.04 23.87 -8.46
C ASP A 107 -16.36 23.17 -8.85
N GLY A 108 -17.48 23.88 -8.69
CA GLY A 108 -18.81 23.32 -8.92
C GLY A 108 -19.26 22.27 -7.89
N GLY A 109 -18.56 22.16 -6.76
CA GLY A 109 -18.86 21.19 -5.70
C GLY A 109 -18.21 19.82 -5.92
N PHE A 110 -17.32 19.68 -6.90
CA PHE A 110 -16.66 18.41 -7.21
C PHE A 110 -15.84 17.90 -6.01
N SER A 111 -14.99 18.75 -5.41
CA SER A 111 -14.18 18.37 -4.25
C SER A 111 -15.06 17.99 -3.06
N HIS A 112 -16.19 18.68 -2.89
CA HIS A 112 -17.13 18.38 -1.82
C HIS A 112 -17.79 17.01 -2.03
N LEU A 113 -18.29 16.74 -3.24
CA LEU A 113 -18.87 15.45 -3.60
C LEU A 113 -17.85 14.31 -3.45
N PHE A 114 -16.61 14.52 -3.91
CA PHE A 114 -15.54 13.53 -3.79
C PHE A 114 -15.23 13.21 -2.32
N LEU A 115 -15.00 14.23 -1.51
CA LEU A 115 -14.64 14.08 -0.09
C LEU A 115 -15.77 13.40 0.70
N THR A 116 -17.00 13.88 0.54
CA THR A 116 -18.17 13.33 1.25
C THR A 116 -18.51 11.92 0.81
N SER A 117 -18.37 11.60 -0.49
CA SER A 117 -18.53 10.24 -0.99
C SER A 117 -17.48 9.30 -0.42
N GLN A 118 -16.22 9.73 -0.37
CA GLN A 118 -15.13 8.93 0.21
C GLN A 118 -15.38 8.63 1.70
N TRP A 119 -15.81 9.65 2.45
CA TRP A 119 -16.09 9.54 3.88
C TRP A 119 -17.32 8.66 4.17
N ASN A 120 -18.46 8.95 3.53
CA ASN A 120 -19.71 8.23 3.80
C ASN A 120 -19.69 6.77 3.34
N LEU A 121 -19.00 6.47 2.23
CA LEU A 121 -18.88 5.11 1.71
C LEU A 121 -17.68 4.34 2.30
N MET A 122 -16.85 5.00 3.12
CA MET A 122 -15.63 4.44 3.72
C MET A 122 -14.72 3.73 2.69
N CYS A 123 -14.63 4.29 1.48
CA CYS A 123 -13.95 3.65 0.36
C CYS A 123 -12.64 4.36 -0.01
N ARG A 124 -11.82 3.71 -0.84
CA ARG A 124 -10.56 4.30 -1.31
C ARG A 124 -10.85 5.34 -2.38
N SER A 125 -9.95 6.31 -2.55
CA SER A 125 -10.02 7.31 -3.61
C SER A 125 -10.24 6.71 -5.00
N MET A 126 -9.58 5.58 -5.30
CA MET A 126 -9.78 4.83 -6.56
C MET A 126 -11.24 4.38 -6.75
N SER A 127 -11.91 3.94 -5.68
CA SER A 127 -13.31 3.52 -5.74
C SER A 127 -14.22 4.73 -6.02
N VAL A 128 -13.97 5.86 -5.37
CA VAL A 128 -14.72 7.11 -5.61
C VAL A 128 -14.51 7.62 -7.03
N GLN A 129 -13.28 7.57 -7.54
CA GLN A 129 -12.95 8.01 -8.90
C GLN A 129 -13.69 7.20 -9.97
N THR A 130 -13.95 5.92 -9.74
CA THR A 130 -14.67 5.05 -10.66
C THR A 130 -16.20 5.16 -10.55
N LEU A 131 -16.73 6.01 -9.66
CA LEU A 131 -18.16 6.21 -9.55
C LEU A 131 -18.72 6.84 -10.82
N GLN A 132 -19.84 6.30 -11.27
CA GLN A 132 -20.59 6.75 -12.43
C GLN A 132 -22.04 6.93 -12.02
N CYS A 133 -22.81 7.74 -12.74
CA CYS A 133 -24.21 7.99 -12.41
C CYS A 133 -25.04 6.69 -12.34
N GLN A 134 -24.72 5.70 -13.18
CA GLN A 134 -25.36 4.38 -13.18
C GLN A 134 -25.15 3.56 -11.89
N HIS A 135 -24.16 3.92 -11.07
CA HIS A 135 -23.88 3.26 -9.78
C HIS A 135 -24.72 3.85 -8.64
N LEU A 136 -25.34 5.02 -8.84
CA LEU A 136 -26.16 5.69 -7.83
C LEU A 136 -27.60 5.17 -7.89
N VAL A 137 -28.12 4.75 -6.75
CA VAL A 137 -29.49 4.25 -6.63
C VAL A 137 -30.24 5.01 -5.55
N ALA A 138 -31.50 5.37 -5.83
CA ALA A 138 -32.38 5.89 -4.79
C ALA A 138 -32.72 4.76 -3.83
N LYS A 139 -32.54 5.00 -2.53
CA LYS A 139 -32.87 4.05 -1.47
C LYS A 139 -33.61 4.80 -0.36
N ASP A 140 -34.93 4.83 -0.50
CA ASP A 140 -35.84 5.55 0.39
C ASP A 140 -35.43 7.02 0.56
N ASP A 141 -34.93 7.39 1.74
CA ASP A 141 -34.46 8.73 2.10
C ASP A 141 -32.95 8.95 1.87
N SER A 142 -32.29 8.01 1.19
CA SER A 142 -30.84 8.00 0.97
C SER A 142 -30.43 7.71 -0.47
N VAL A 143 -29.18 8.03 -0.80
CA VAL A 143 -28.54 7.61 -2.05
C VAL A 143 -27.64 6.43 -1.74
N GLY A 144 -27.96 5.27 -2.30
CA GLY A 144 -27.12 4.08 -2.29
C GLY A 144 -26.11 4.11 -3.43
N VAL A 145 -25.01 3.37 -3.25
CA VAL A 145 -23.95 3.21 -4.26
C VAL A 145 -23.64 1.74 -4.46
N ILE A 146 -23.68 1.28 -5.71
CA ILE A 146 -23.31 -0.09 -6.10
C ILE A 146 -21.92 -0.07 -6.73
N PHE A 147 -20.93 -0.60 -6.00
CA PHE A 147 -19.60 -0.80 -6.57
C PHE A 147 -19.58 -2.07 -7.43
N VAL A 148 -19.37 -1.90 -8.73
CA VAL A 148 -19.10 -3.02 -9.63
C VAL A 148 -17.61 -3.34 -9.54
N LYS A 149 -17.28 -4.59 -9.23
CA LYS A 149 -15.91 -5.07 -9.25
C LYS A 149 -15.53 -5.34 -10.71
N THR A 150 -14.64 -4.51 -11.25
CA THR A 150 -13.99 -4.77 -12.55
C THR A 150 -12.97 -5.90 -12.41
#